data_AF-W1VKX7-F1
#
_entry.id   AF-W1VKX7-F1
#
_cell.length_a   1.000
_cell.length_b   1.000
_cell.length_c   1.000
_cell.angle_alpha   90.00
_cell.angle_beta   90.00
_cell.angle_gamma   90.00
#
_symmetry.space_group_name_H-M   'P 1'
#
loop_
_entity.id
_entity.type
_entity.pdbx_description
1 polymer ?
#
loop_
_entity_poly.entity_id
_entity_poly.type
_entity_poly.pdbx_seq_one_letter_code
_entity_poly.pdbx_strand_id
1 'polypeptide(L)' 'MARPDKEAAVAELAGKFRDSGAVLLTEYRGLTVAELKELRRSLAGNAEYAVVKNTLAAIAA' A
#
# COMPACT_ATOMS: atom_id res chain seq x y z
N MET A 1 1.63 -12.65 -10.65
CA MET A 1 2.94 -11.97 -10.58
C MET A 1 4.04 -13.00 -10.65
N ALA A 2 4.91 -12.84 -11.64
CA ALA A 2 6.18 -13.54 -11.72
C ALA A 2 7.09 -13.10 -10.55
N ARG A 3 8.21 -13.80 -10.34
CA ARG A 3 9.16 -13.42 -9.27
C ARG A 3 9.72 -11.99 -9.48
N PRO A 4 10.11 -11.57 -10.69
CA PRO A 4 10.59 -10.21 -10.92
C PRO A 4 9.58 -9.13 -10.53
N ASP A 5 8.28 -9.32 -10.84
CA ASP A 5 7.24 -8.34 -10.47
C ASP A 5 7.11 -8.19 -8.95
N LYS A 6 7.29 -9.28 -8.19
CA LYS A 6 7.24 -9.24 -6.72
C LYS A 6 8.45 -8.55 -6.13
N GLU A 7 9.63 -8.78 -6.71
CA GLU A 7 10.87 -8.10 -6.29
C GLU A 7 10.78 -6.61 -6.55
N ALA A 8 10.27 -6.21 -7.72
CA ALA A 8 9.99 -4.81 -8.05
C ALA A 8 8.98 -4.19 -7.06
N ALA A 9 7.88 -4.90 -6.76
CA ALA A 9 6.89 -4.42 -5.79
C ALA A 9 7.45 -4.28 -4.37
N VAL A 10 8.32 -5.21 -3.93
CA VAL A 10 9.00 -5.12 -2.63
C VAL A 10 9.94 -3.92 -2.59
N ALA A 11 10.73 -3.70 -3.65
CA ALA A 11 11.65 -2.57 -3.72
C ALA A 11 10.92 -1.22 -3.69
N GLU A 12 9.80 -1.11 -4.42
CA GLU A 12 8.94 0.07 -4.41
C GLU A 12 8.36 0.33 -3.01
N LEU A 13 7.81 -0.71 -2.36
CA LEU A 13 7.22 -0.58 -1.03
C LEU A 13 8.25 -0.17 0.02
N ALA A 14 9.45 -0.74 -0.04
CA ALA A 14 10.56 -0.41 0.85
C ALA A 14 11.05 1.03 0.64
N GLY A 15 10.98 1.56 -0.59
CA GLY A 15 11.21 2.97 -0.88
C GLY A 15 10.18 3.85 -0.18
N LYS A 16 8.89 3.58 -0.41
CA LYS A 16 7.78 4.32 0.19
C LYS A 16 7.83 4.35 1.71
N PHE A 17 8.17 3.23 2.35
CA PHE A 17 8.30 3.17 3.81
C PHE A 17 9.45 4.02 4.35
N ARG A 18 10.58 4.08 3.65
CA ARG A 18 11.73 4.93 4.04
C ARG A 18 11.44 6.41 3.86
N ASP A 19 10.70 6.78 2.83
CA ASP A 19 10.37 8.17 2.53
C ASP A 19 9.16 8.70 3.35
N SER A 20 8.43 7.80 4.01
CA SER A 20 7.24 8.16 4.80
C SER A 20 7.59 8.45 6.26
N GLY A 21 7.05 9.54 6.81
CA GLY A 21 7.19 9.87 8.24
C GLY A 21 6.39 8.95 9.17
N ALA A 22 5.34 8.31 8.66
CA ALA A 22 4.55 7.32 9.38
C ALA A 22 3.88 6.34 8.41
N VAL A 23 3.63 5.11 8.88
CA VAL A 23 2.91 4.07 8.14
C VAL A 23 1.74 3.58 9.00
N LEU A 24 0.56 3.46 8.39
CA LEU A 24 -0.66 2.98 9.06
C LEU A 24 -1.09 1.65 8.44
N LEU A 25 -1.34 0.64 9.28
CA LEU A 25 -1.98 -0.62 8.87
C LEU A 25 -3.49 -0.52 9.07
N THR A 26 -4.24 -0.73 7.99
CA THR A 26 -5.70 -0.67 7.97
C THR A 26 -6.30 -1.92 7.34
N GLU A 27 -7.47 -2.32 7.81
CA GLU A 27 -8.23 -3.42 7.24
C GLU A 27 -9.28 -2.90 6.26
N TYR A 28 -9.23 -3.37 5.01
CA TYR A 28 -10.13 -2.93 3.94
C TYR A 28 -11.37 -3.81 3.76
N ARG A 29 -11.46 -4.93 4.49
CA ARG A 29 -12.56 -5.89 4.35
C ARG A 29 -13.86 -5.27 4.83
N GLY A 30 -14.93 -5.45 4.06
CA GLY A 30 -16.23 -4.81 4.32
C GLY A 30 -16.49 -3.53 3.51
N LEU A 31 -15.50 -3.03 2.76
CA LEU A 31 -15.67 -1.89 1.87
C LEU A 31 -15.85 -2.34 0.41
N THR A 32 -16.77 -1.66 -0.29
CA THR A 32 -16.92 -1.72 -1.73
C THR A 32 -15.80 -0.94 -2.44
N VAL A 33 -15.64 -1.19 -3.74
CA VAL A 33 -14.68 -0.44 -4.58
C VAL A 33 -15.03 1.06 -4.63
N ALA A 34 -16.31 1.43 -4.55
CA ALA A 34 -16.75 2.83 -4.55
C ALA A 34 -16.27 3.55 -3.27
N GLU A 35 -16.45 2.93 -2.11
CA GLU A 35 -16.01 3.47 -0.82
C GLU A 35 -14.47 3.55 -0.73
N LEU A 36 -13.75 2.54 -1.24
CA LEU A 36 -12.29 2.61 -1.34
C LEU A 36 -11.82 3.74 -2.28
N LYS A 37 -12.57 4.01 -3.36
CA LYS A 37 -12.28 5.12 -4.27
C LYS A 37 -12.52 6.47 -3.59
N GLU A 38 -13.57 6.59 -2.77
CA GLU A 38 -13.83 7.77 -1.95
C GLU A 38 -12.70 8.02 -0.94
N LEU A 39 -12.30 6.99 -0.19
CA LEU A 39 -11.19 7.08 0.75
C LEU A 39 -9.88 7.49 0.07
N ARG A 40 -9.56 6.90 -1.09
CA ARG A 40 -8.35 7.28 -1.82
C ARG A 40 -8.38 8.74 -2.28
N ARG A 41 -9.56 9.27 -2.63
CA ARG A 41 -9.71 10.69 -2.98
C ARG A 41 -9.58 11.61 -1.76
N SER A 42 -10.14 11.22 -0.61
CA SER A 42 -10.06 12.05 0.61
C SER A 42 -8.62 12.15 1.16
N LEU A 43 -7.80 11.12 0.92
CA LEU A 43 -6.39 11.09 1.31
C LEU A 43 -5.45 11.72 0.27
N ALA A 44 -5.93 12.01 -0.94
CA ALA A 44 -5.11 12.53 -2.02
C ALA A 44 -4.40 13.84 -1.63
N GLY A 45 -3.11 13.94 -1.92
CA GLY A 45 -2.26 15.09 -1.57
C GLY A 45 -1.72 15.06 -0.14
N ASN A 46 -2.24 14.20 0.73
CA ASN A 46 -1.80 14.09 2.13
C ASN A 46 -1.12 12.75 2.42
N ALA A 47 -1.60 11.66 1.83
CA ALA A 47 -1.07 10.31 2.06
C ALA A 47 -1.25 9.41 0.84
N GLU A 48 -0.46 8.35 0.78
CA GLU A 48 -0.64 7.26 -0.17
C GLU A 48 -1.40 6.10 0.48
N TYR A 49 -2.42 5.58 -0.22
CA TYR A 49 -3.23 4.45 0.24
C TYR A 49 -3.23 3.30 -0.78
N ALA A 50 -2.62 2.18 -0.38
CA ALA A 50 -2.51 0.97 -1.19
C ALA A 50 -2.91 -0.28 -0.38
N VAL A 51 -3.59 -1.21 -1.06
CA VAL A 51 -3.82 -2.56 -0.54
C VAL A 51 -2.76 -3.47 -1.15
N VAL A 52 -1.94 -4.08 -0.31
CA VAL A 52 -0.78 -4.87 -0.75
C VAL A 52 -0.81 -6.28 -0.18
N LYS A 53 -0.06 -7.18 -0.81
CA LYS A 53 0.07 -8.55 -0.31
C LYS A 53 0.92 -8.55 0.97
N ASN A 54 0.37 -9.12 2.04
CA ASN A 54 1.02 -9.17 3.36
C ASN A 54 2.47 -9.70 3.32
N THR A 55 2.72 -10.81 2.62
CA THR A 55 4.08 -11.35 2.51
C THR A 55 5.06 -10.38 1.84
N LEU A 56 4.60 -9.57 0.88
CA LEU A 56 5.48 -8.58 0.24
C LEU A 56 5.74 -7.40 1.19
N ALA A 57 4.70 -6.94 1.89
CA ALA A 57 4.85 -5.90 2.91
C ALA A 57 5.80 -6.31 4.03
N ALA A 58 5.72 -7.57 4.50
CA ALA A 58 6.60 -8.11 5.52
C ALA A 58 8.07 -8.24 5.08
N ILE A 59 8.34 -8.39 3.79
CA ILE A 59 9.71 -8.43 3.24
C ILE A 59 10.26 -7.00 3.04
N ALA A 60 9.37 -6.03 2.78
CA ALA A 60 9.75 -4.66 2.47
C ALA A 60 9.94 -3.74 3.69
N ALA A 61 9.33 -4.10 4.83
CA ALA A 61 9.54 -3.45 6.12
C ALA A 61 10.93 -3.73 6.68
#